data_AF-A0A7W8RZC2-F1
#
_entry.id   AF-A0A7W8RZC2-F1
#
_cell.length_a   1.000
_cell.length_b   1.000
_cell.length_c   1.000
_cell.angle_alpha   90.00
_cell.angle_beta   90.00
_cell.angle_gamma   90.00
#
_symmetry.space_group_name_H-M   'P 1'
#
loop_
_entity.id
_entity.type
_entity.pdbx_description
1 polymer ?
#
loop_
_entity_poly.entity_id
_entity_poly.type
_entity_poly.pdbx_seq_one_letter_code
_entity_poly.pdbx_strand_id
1 'polypeptide(L)'
;MLFKWRRRYRAEQAAGTTGLVPVMVVSDAPVAITPTSSVEQEMVKPTRTIGTIEVRIGRAVMKVDGVVDAETLRTVLKSVRS
;
A
#
# COMPACT_ATOMS: atom_id res chain seq x y z
N MET A 1 4.23 -7.71 -30.17
CA MET A 1 5.05 -8.27 -29.05
C MET A 1 4.54 -7.92 -27.65
N LEU A 2 3.72 -6.87 -27.49
CA LEU A 2 3.22 -6.37 -26.19
C LEU A 2 2.43 -7.38 -25.34
N PHE A 3 1.64 -8.25 -25.98
CA PHE A 3 0.83 -9.25 -25.27
C PHE A 3 1.67 -10.32 -24.56
N LYS A 4 2.78 -10.76 -25.16
CA LYS A 4 3.70 -11.72 -24.52
C LYS A 4 4.39 -11.11 -23.30
N TRP A 5 4.76 -9.82 -23.39
CA TRP A 5 5.35 -9.07 -22.28
C TRP A 5 4.37 -8.87 -21.13
N ARG A 6 3.13 -8.43 -21.42
CA ARG A 6 2.08 -8.28 -20.40
C ARG A 6 1.78 -9.58 -19.66
N ARG A 7 1.73 -10.72 -20.36
CA ARG A 7 1.47 -12.03 -19.74
C ARG A 7 2.59 -12.43 -18.79
N ARG A 8 3.86 -12.23 -19.21
CA ARG A 8 5.03 -12.56 -18.40
C ARG A 8 5.13 -11.69 -17.15
N TYR A 9 4.95 -10.39 -17.29
CA TYR A 9 4.98 -9.44 -16.18
C TYR A 9 3.95 -9.78 -15.09
N ARG A 10 2.71 -10.13 -15.48
CA ARG A 10 1.69 -10.54 -14.49
C ARG A 10 2.02 -11.86 -13.78
N ALA A 11 2.61 -12.82 -14.49
CA ALA A 11 3.02 -14.08 -13.88
C ALA A 11 4.13 -13.86 -12.84
N GLU A 12 5.08 -12.96 -13.12
CA GLU A 12 6.17 -12.59 -12.21
C GLU A 12 5.64 -11.84 -10.97
N GLN A 13 4.67 -10.93 -11.12
CA GLN A 13 4.03 -10.25 -9.98
C GLN A 13 3.23 -11.20 -9.08
N ALA A 14 2.54 -12.19 -9.67
CA ALA A 14 1.81 -13.20 -8.91
C ALA A 14 2.74 -14.12 -8.12
N ALA A 15 3.92 -14.43 -8.67
CA ALA A 15 4.94 -15.22 -7.98
C ALA A 15 5.63 -14.47 -6.83
N GLY A 16 5.69 -13.14 -6.88
CA GLY A 16 6.30 -12.31 -5.83
C GLY A 16 5.39 -11.93 -4.65
N THR A 17 4.10 -12.27 -4.70
CA THR A 17 3.08 -11.82 -3.71
C THR A 17 2.51 -12.96 -2.87
N THR A 18 3.24 -14.08 -2.71
CA THR A 18 2.74 -15.28 -2.02
C THR A 18 3.23 -15.45 -0.58
N GLY A 19 3.98 -14.50 -0.04
CA GLY A 19 4.47 -14.54 1.34
C GLY A 19 3.97 -13.36 2.17
N LEU A 20 2.72 -13.38 2.63
CA LEU A 20 2.35 -12.52 3.74
C LEU A 20 3.01 -13.11 5.00
N VAL A 21 4.02 -12.44 5.54
CA VAL A 21 4.62 -12.81 6.82
C VAL A 21 3.63 -12.43 7.92
N PRO A 22 3.05 -13.37 8.67
CA PRO A 22 2.12 -13.04 9.73
C PRO A 22 2.88 -12.31 10.84
N VAL A 23 2.56 -11.03 11.02
CA VAL A 23 3.06 -10.23 12.15
C VAL A 23 2.15 -10.51 13.34
N MET A 24 2.63 -11.33 14.27
CA MET A 24 1.97 -11.53 15.56
C MET A 24 2.32 -10.38 16.49
N VAL A 25 1.32 -9.56 16.82
CA VAL A 25 1.45 -8.54 17.88
C VAL A 25 1.26 -9.27 19.21
N VAL A 26 2.34 -9.42 19.98
CA VAL A 26 2.28 -9.93 21.36
C VAL A 26 1.94 -8.75 22.27
N SER A 27 0.70 -8.68 22.73
CA SER A 27 0.30 -7.77 23.81
C SER A 27 0.61 -8.41 25.15
N ASP A 28 1.47 -7.78 25.95
CA ASP A 28 1.70 -8.12 27.36
C ASP A 28 0.60 -7.47 28.22
N ALA A 29 -0.52 -8.15 28.39
CA ALA A 29 -1.52 -7.86 29.42
C ALA A 29 -2.47 -9.06 29.62
N PRO A 30 -2.90 -9.37 30.86
CA PRO A 30 -3.47 -10.67 31.19
C PRO A 30 -4.93 -10.82 30.76
N VAL A 31 -5.18 -11.96 30.10
CA VAL A 31 -6.39 -12.82 30.12
C VAL A 31 -7.76 -12.12 30.21
N ALA A 32 -8.44 -12.03 29.07
CA ALA A 32 -9.89 -12.27 29.01
C ALA A 32 -10.26 -12.81 27.62
N ILE A 33 -10.91 -13.96 27.61
CA ILE A 33 -11.20 -14.80 26.45
C ILE A 33 -12.59 -14.44 25.93
N THR A 34 -12.72 -13.88 24.72
CA THR A 34 -13.94 -13.96 23.90
C THR A 34 -13.57 -13.80 22.41
N PRO A 35 -13.91 -14.76 21.53
CA PRO A 35 -13.68 -14.63 20.09
C PRO A 35 -14.98 -14.23 19.39
N THR A 36 -15.19 -12.95 19.05
CA THR A 36 -16.18 -12.58 18.04
C THR A 36 -15.85 -11.22 17.43
N SER A 37 -15.50 -11.26 16.14
CA SER A 37 -15.90 -10.38 15.05
C SER A 37 -15.78 -8.85 15.19
N SER A 38 -15.32 -8.28 14.07
CA SER A 38 -15.35 -6.86 13.70
C SER A 38 -14.21 -6.04 14.29
N VAL A 39 -13.12 -6.04 13.54
CA VAL A 39 -12.08 -5.01 13.56
C VAL A 39 -12.78 -3.66 13.36
N GLU A 40 -13.08 -3.00 14.47
CA GLU A 40 -13.20 -1.54 14.49
C GLU A 40 -11.82 -1.03 14.15
N GLN A 41 -11.61 -0.76 12.86
CA GLN A 41 -10.43 -0.06 12.39
C GLN A 41 -10.50 1.31 13.06
N GLU A 42 -9.82 1.47 14.19
CA GLU A 42 -9.57 2.74 14.81
C GLU A 42 -8.95 3.62 13.74
N MET A 43 -9.80 4.44 13.13
CA MET A 43 -9.44 5.34 12.05
C MET A 43 -8.66 6.46 12.72
N VAL A 44 -7.39 6.19 13.02
CA VAL A 44 -6.41 7.19 13.39
C VAL A 44 -6.48 8.22 12.27
N LYS A 45 -7.10 9.35 12.59
CA LYS A 45 -7.31 10.46 11.67
C LYS A 45 -5.98 10.73 10.99
N PRO A 46 -5.87 10.61 9.65
CA PRO A 46 -4.60 10.82 8.98
C PRO A 46 -4.20 12.27 9.26
N THR A 47 -3.17 12.43 10.09
CA THR A 47 -2.55 13.73 10.32
C THR A 47 -2.05 14.20 8.96
N ARG A 48 -2.69 15.26 8.45
CA ARG A 48 -2.35 15.85 7.15
C ARG A 48 -0.92 16.36 7.23
N THR A 49 0.00 15.55 6.73
CA THR A 49 1.43 15.86 6.74
C THR A 49 1.74 16.54 5.41
N ILE A 50 2.32 17.73 5.45
CA ILE A 50 2.80 18.41 4.25
C ILE A 50 4.17 17.84 3.92
N GLY A 51 4.36 17.39 2.69
CA GLY A 51 5.60 16.79 2.23
C GLY A 51 5.61 16.58 0.71
N THR A 52 6.54 15.77 0.24
CA THR A 52 6.73 15.50 -1.18
C THR A 52 6.53 14.01 -1.46
N ILE A 53 5.69 13.70 -2.45
CA ILE A 53 5.56 12.36 -3.02
C ILE A 53 6.51 12.24 -4.21
N GLU A 54 7.51 11.37 -4.11
CA GLU A 54 8.40 11.04 -5.22
C GLU A 54 7.94 9.75 -5.92
N VAL A 55 7.69 9.83 -7.22
CA VAL A 55 7.31 8.68 -8.06
C VAL A 55 8.40 8.44 -9.09
N ARG A 56 8.92 7.21 -9.14
CA ARG A 56 10.00 6.80 -10.06
C ARG A 56 9.51 5.75 -11.03
N ILE A 57 9.62 6.02 -12.33
CA ILE A 57 9.17 5.12 -13.41
C ILE A 57 10.31 4.98 -14.42
N GLY A 58 10.99 3.84 -14.39
CA GLY A 58 12.21 3.64 -15.17
C GLY A 58 13.24 4.72 -14.84
N ARG A 59 13.49 5.63 -15.80
CA ARG A 59 14.42 6.76 -15.64
C ARG A 59 13.73 8.10 -15.32
N ALA A 60 12.40 8.16 -15.35
CA ALA A 60 11.65 9.35 -15.02
C ALA A 60 11.41 9.46 -13.51
N VAL A 61 11.54 10.67 -12.98
CA VAL A 61 11.25 11.00 -11.57
C VAL A 61 10.27 12.16 -11.56
N MET A 62 9.17 12.01 -10.83
CA MET A 62 8.16 13.03 -10.61
C MET A 62 8.08 13.33 -9.12
N LYS A 63 8.08 14.60 -8.75
CA LYS A 63 7.91 15.07 -7.38
C LYS A 63 6.62 15.87 -7.29
N VAL A 64 5.79 15.52 -6.32
CA VAL A 64 4.51 16.19 -6.06
C VAL A 64 4.53 16.69 -4.64
N ASP A 65 4.64 18.01 -4.48
CA ASP A 65 4.59 18.67 -3.18
C ASP A 65 3.13 18.88 -2.76
N GLY A 66 2.83 18.62 -1.48
CA GLY A 66 1.49 18.83 -0.96
C GLY A 66 1.17 17.96 0.25
N VAL A 67 -0.12 17.68 0.43
CA VAL A 67 -0.58 16.79 1.50
C VAL A 67 -0.22 15.36 1.15
N VAL A 68 0.49 14.69 2.04
CA VAL A 68 0.87 13.30 1.91
C VAL A 68 -0.15 12.46 2.67
N ASP A 69 -1.17 12.00 1.96
CA ASP A 69 -2.16 11.05 2.47
C ASP A 69 -2.45 9.93 1.44
N ALA A 70 -3.20 8.92 1.89
CA ALA A 70 -3.50 7.75 1.07
C ALA A 70 -4.38 8.07 -0.16
N GLU A 71 -5.24 9.07 -0.06
CA GLU A 71 -6.14 9.47 -1.16
C GLU A 71 -5.36 10.20 -2.26
N THR A 72 -4.46 11.09 -1.85
CA THR A 72 -3.55 11.82 -2.73
C THR A 72 -2.60 10.86 -3.43
N LEU A 73 -2.01 9.90 -2.70
CA LEU A 73 -1.18 8.86 -3.32
C LEU A 73 -1.95 8.01 -4.32
N ARG A 74 -3.18 7.58 -3.99
CA ARG A 74 -4.04 6.83 -4.93
C ARG A 74 -4.33 7.63 -6.18
N THR A 75 -4.56 8.93 -6.05
CA THR A 75 -4.83 9.84 -7.18
C THR A 75 -3.59 9.96 -8.07
N VAL A 76 -2.42 10.21 -7.49
CA VAL A 76 -1.14 10.28 -8.22
C VAL A 76 -0.83 8.96 -8.93
N LEU A 77 -1.06 7.81 -8.30
CA LEU A 77 -0.83 6.52 -8.95
C LEU A 77 -1.82 6.23 -10.08
N LYS A 78 -3.09 6.69 -9.95
CA LYS A 78 -4.08 6.59 -11.02
C LYS A 78 -3.72 7.45 -12.24
N SER A 79 -3.20 8.67 -12.04
CA SER A 79 -2.84 9.55 -13.16
C SER A 79 -1.66 9.03 -13.98
N VAL A 80 -0.80 8.21 -13.36
CA VAL A 80 0.36 7.60 -14.00
C VAL A 80 0.01 6.32 -14.76
N ARG A 81 -1.02 5.59 -14.30
CA ARG A 81 -1.47 4.33 -14.89
C ARG A 81 -2.37 4.60 -16.10
N SER A 82 -1.78 4.94 -17.24
CA SER A 82 -2.48 4.96 -18.54
C SER A 82 -2.79 3.56 -19.05
#